data_AF-A0A526UZA8-F1
#
_entry.id   AF-A0A526UZA8-F1
#
_cell.length_a   1.000
_cell.length_b   1.000
_cell.length_c   1.000
_cell.angle_alpha   90.00
_cell.angle_beta   90.00
_cell.angle_gamma   90.00
#
_symmetry.space_group_name_H-M   'P 1'
#
loop_
_entity.id
_entity.type
_entity.pdbx_description
1 polymer ?
#
loop_
_entity_poly.entity_id
_entity_poly.type
_entity_poly.pdbx_seq_one_letter_code
_entity_poly.pdbx_strand_id
1 'polypeptide(L)'
;VRLIANESPEPVKTEFRRIVDSQQMGLSIPDATLRMPETMPCTEASFFGIVIQIQSQAGGNLSEALGNLSRVLRDRKKMKAKVAALSMEAKASAAIIGALPFIVAFLVYLSSPAYLMPLFNTSVGNLILGCSAVWMSIGILVMRKMMNFEV
;
A
#
# COMPACT_ATOMS: atom_id res chain seq x y z
N VAL A 1 -8.18 -29.02 5.42
CA VAL A 1 -6.78 -28.82 4.97
C VAL A 1 -6.50 -29.48 3.61
N ARG A 2 -6.75 -30.78 3.41
CA ARG A 2 -6.53 -31.46 2.12
C ARG A 2 -7.28 -30.86 0.91
N LEU A 3 -8.52 -30.40 1.10
CA LEU A 3 -9.28 -29.72 0.04
C LEU A 3 -8.62 -28.40 -0.40
N ILE A 4 -8.15 -27.61 0.58
CA ILE A 4 -7.46 -26.32 0.37
C ILE A 4 -6.13 -26.52 -0.37
N ALA A 5 -5.41 -27.62 -0.10
CA ALA A 5 -4.18 -27.98 -0.79
C ALA A 5 -4.38 -28.38 -2.28
N ASN A 6 -5.62 -28.59 -2.72
CA ASN A 6 -5.93 -28.91 -4.11
C ASN A 6 -6.60 -27.74 -4.86
N GLU A 7 -7.39 -26.91 -4.17
CA GLU A 7 -8.15 -25.80 -4.77
C GLU A 7 -7.48 -24.42 -4.66
N SER A 8 -6.41 -24.29 -3.88
CA SER A 8 -5.70 -23.01 -3.75
C SER A 8 -4.75 -22.75 -4.92
N PRO A 9 -4.56 -21.49 -5.34
CA PRO A 9 -3.49 -21.12 -6.27
C PRO A 9 -2.11 -21.22 -5.60
N GLU A 10 -1.08 -21.45 -6.40
CA GLU A 10 0.31 -21.31 -5.97
C GLU A 10 0.61 -19.84 -5.60
N PRO A 11 1.43 -19.55 -4.57
CA PRO A 11 2.25 -20.46 -3.76
C PRO A 11 1.52 -21.08 -2.55
N VAL A 12 0.31 -20.63 -2.23
CA VAL A 12 -0.45 -21.05 -1.03
C VAL A 12 -0.72 -22.56 -1.05
N LYS A 13 -1.00 -23.13 -2.23
CA LYS A 13 -1.17 -24.57 -2.45
C LYS A 13 -0.01 -25.40 -1.88
N THR A 14 1.21 -24.99 -2.20
CA THR A 14 2.45 -25.70 -1.82
C THR A 14 2.63 -25.68 -0.31
N GLU A 15 2.33 -24.57 0.35
CA GLU A 15 2.42 -24.44 1.80
C GLU A 15 1.39 -25.28 2.55
N PHE A 16 0.13 -25.29 2.09
CA PHE A 16 -0.88 -26.19 2.67
C PHE A 16 -0.57 -27.66 2.43
N ARG A 17 0.11 -27.99 1.33
CA ARG A 17 0.60 -29.36 1.10
C ARG A 17 1.72 -29.74 2.05
N ARG A 18 2.68 -28.84 2.31
CA ARG A 18 3.72 -29.03 3.34
C ARG A 18 3.11 -29.26 4.73
N ILE A 19 2.02 -28.56 5.07
CA ILE A 19 1.30 -28.79 6.34
C ILE A 19 0.68 -30.19 6.37
N VAL A 20 0.05 -30.63 5.28
CA VAL A 20 -0.53 -31.99 5.17
C VAL A 20 0.54 -33.08 5.24
N ASP A 21 1.70 -32.85 4.63
CA ASP A 21 2.83 -33.78 4.67
C ASP A 21 3.46 -33.83 6.06
N SER A 22 3.62 -32.68 6.73
CA SER A 22 4.06 -32.59 8.13
C SER A 22 3.11 -33.32 9.08
N GLN A 23 1.81 -33.21 8.84
CA GLN A 23 0.80 -33.94 9.62
C GLN A 23 0.94 -35.47 9.45
N GLN A 24 1.27 -35.95 8.24
CA GLN A 24 1.54 -37.37 7.99
C GLN A 24 2.82 -37.86 8.68
N MET A 25 3.79 -36.97 8.88
CA MET A 25 5.01 -37.23 9.65
C MET A 25 4.80 -37.18 11.18
N GLY A 26 3.57 -36.96 11.65
CA GLY A 26 3.23 -36.94 13.07
C GLY A 26 3.34 -35.57 13.75
N LEU A 27 3.63 -34.49 13.01
CA LEU A 27 3.56 -33.13 13.57
C LEU A 27 2.11 -32.72 13.80
N SER A 28 1.88 -31.97 14.88
CA SER A 28 0.59 -31.35 15.13
C SER A 28 0.32 -30.25 14.08
N ILE A 29 -0.96 -30.04 13.74
CA ILE A 29 -1.38 -28.93 12.87
C ILE A 29 -0.85 -27.57 13.38
N PRO A 30 -0.98 -27.21 14.68
CA PRO A 30 -0.46 -25.94 15.17
C PRO A 30 1.05 -25.77 14.94
N ASP A 31 1.86 -26.79 15.22
CA ASP A 31 3.31 -26.75 15.00
C ASP A 31 3.66 -26.65 13.50
N ALA A 32 2.91 -27.35 12.63
CA ALA A 32 3.10 -27.27 11.19
C ALA A 32 2.74 -25.89 10.63
N THR A 33 1.68 -25.25 11.14
CA THR A 33 1.27 -23.90 10.72
C THR A 33 2.20 -22.79 11.20
N LEU A 34 2.89 -22.98 12.32
CA LEU A 34 3.91 -22.03 12.81
C LEU A 34 5.16 -21.95 11.93
N ARG A 35 5.43 -22.98 11.12
CA ARG A 35 6.55 -22.98 10.16
C ARG A 35 6.20 -22.34 8.81
N MET A 36 4.92 -22.09 8.54
CA MET A 36 4.46 -21.46 7.29
C MET A 36 5.10 -20.08 7.00
N PRO A 37 5.44 -19.24 7.99
CA PRO A 37 6.13 -17.97 7.75
C PRO A 37 7.59 -18.10 7.26
N GLU A 38 8.25 -19.24 7.51
CA GLU A 38 9.64 -19.47 7.09
C GLU A 38 9.75 -19.56 5.56
N THR A 39 8.69 -20.03 4.91
CA THR A 39 8.60 -20.33 3.49
C THR A 39 7.77 -19.29 2.75
N MET A 40 6.80 -18.68 3.44
CA MET A 40 6.00 -17.57 2.95
C MET A 40 6.04 -16.41 3.98
N PRO A 41 7.04 -15.50 3.90
CA PRO A 41 7.23 -14.43 4.87
C PRO A 41 6.23 -13.29 4.63
N CYS A 42 4.95 -13.58 4.87
CA CYS A 42 3.89 -12.58 4.90
C CYS A 42 3.29 -12.53 6.32
N THR A 43 2.89 -11.32 6.74
CA THR A 43 2.29 -11.10 8.06
C THR A 43 1.04 -11.97 8.25
N GLU A 44 0.31 -12.22 7.17
CA GLU A 44 -0.89 -13.06 7.16
C GLU A 44 -0.59 -14.53 7.49
N ALA A 45 0.54 -15.08 7.02
CA ALA A 45 0.96 -16.45 7.35
C ALA A 45 1.34 -16.59 8.84
N SER A 46 2.08 -15.62 9.38
CA SER A 46 2.41 -15.59 10.81
C SER A 46 1.17 -15.48 11.68
N PHE A 47 0.24 -14.61 11.28
CA PHE A 47 -1.01 -14.43 12.01
C PHE A 47 -1.90 -15.69 11.98
N PHE A 48 -1.93 -16.39 10.85
CA PHE A 48 -2.61 -17.68 10.74
C PHE A 48 -2.05 -18.73 11.71
N GLY A 49 -0.72 -18.91 11.75
CA GLY A 49 -0.09 -19.85 12.67
C GLY A 49 -0.37 -19.52 14.15
N ILE A 50 -0.27 -18.25 14.53
CA ILE A 50 -0.56 -17.79 15.90
C ILE A 50 -2.03 -18.07 16.29
N VAL A 51 -2.99 -17.77 15.42
CA VAL A 51 -4.41 -18.00 15.70
C VAL A 51 -4.71 -19.49 15.88
N ILE A 52 -4.14 -20.36 15.03
CA ILE A 52 -4.31 -21.82 15.15
C ILE A 52 -3.66 -22.35 16.43
N GLN A 53 -2.47 -21.86 16.79
CA GLN A 53 -1.77 -22.23 18.03
C GLN A 53 -2.59 -21.89 19.27
N ILE A 54 -3.06 -20.64 19.37
CA ILE A 54 -3.86 -20.16 20.51
C ILE A 54 -5.15 -20.98 20.60
N GLN A 55 -5.83 -21.21 19.48
CA GLN A 55 -7.11 -21.90 19.48
C GLN A 55 -6.96 -23.39 19.82
N SER A 56 -5.88 -24.04 19.39
CA SER A 56 -5.58 -25.42 19.73
C SER A 56 -5.20 -25.61 21.20
N GLN A 57 -4.58 -24.62 21.85
CA GLN A 57 -4.28 -24.66 23.29
C GLN A 57 -5.50 -24.34 24.14
N ALA A 58 -6.35 -23.40 23.69
CA ALA A 58 -7.57 -22.99 24.41
C ALA A 58 -8.74 -23.98 24.23
N GLY A 59 -8.65 -24.95 23.31
CA GLY A 59 -9.68 -25.97 23.07
C GLY A 59 -10.99 -25.46 22.44
N GLY A 60 -11.05 -24.20 22.01
CA GLY A 60 -12.26 -23.60 21.44
C GLY A 60 -12.46 -23.84 19.94
N ASN A 61 -13.49 -23.22 19.37
CA ASN A 61 -13.94 -23.50 18.00
C ASN A 61 -13.01 -22.89 16.93
N LEU A 62 -12.20 -23.73 16.28
CA LEU A 62 -11.37 -23.36 15.13
C LEU A 62 -12.14 -22.65 14.01
N SER A 63 -13.42 -22.99 13.81
CA SER A 63 -14.25 -22.36 12.78
C SER A 63 -14.51 -20.88 13.08
N GLU A 64 -14.65 -20.53 14.36
CA GLU A 64 -14.83 -19.15 14.81
C GLU A 64 -13.53 -18.35 14.68
N ALA A 65 -12.40 -18.95 15.06
CA ALA A 65 -11.07 -18.35 14.91
C ALA A 65 -10.73 -18.03 13.44
N LEU A 66 -11.00 -18.98 12.54
CA LEU A 66 -10.85 -18.79 11.09
C LEU A 66 -11.81 -17.74 10.53
N GLY A 67 -13.04 -17.70 11.05
CA GLY A 67 -14.03 -16.68 10.71
C GLY A 67 -13.55 -15.27 11.08
N ASN A 68 -13.04 -15.10 12.30
CA ASN A 68 -12.47 -13.84 12.77
C ASN A 68 -11.24 -13.42 11.96
N LEU A 69 -10.33 -14.36 11.69
CA LEU A 69 -9.16 -14.10 10.85
C LEU A 69 -9.56 -13.64 9.44
N SER A 70 -10.51 -14.33 8.82
CA SER A 70 -11.03 -13.98 7.49
C SER A 70 -11.61 -12.56 7.47
N ARG A 71 -12.35 -12.17 8.53
CA ARG A 71 -12.85 -10.81 8.70
C ARG A 71 -11.72 -9.79 8.79
N VAL A 72 -10.73 -10.01 9.67
CA VAL A 72 -9.57 -9.11 9.83
C VAL A 72 -8.78 -8.95 8.53
N LEU A 73 -8.52 -10.04 7.81
CA LEU A 73 -7.82 -10.01 6.53
C LEU A 73 -8.59 -9.23 5.45
N ARG A 74 -9.91 -9.44 5.37
CA ARG A 74 -10.79 -8.71 4.45
C ARG A 74 -10.83 -7.22 4.80
N ASP A 75 -10.89 -6.87 6.08
CA ASP A 75 -10.92 -5.49 6.53
C ASP A 75 -9.58 -4.79 6.24
N ARG A 76 -8.43 -5.45 6.47
CA ARG A 76 -7.12 -4.92 6.02
C ARG A 76 -7.06 -4.72 4.52
N LYS A 77 -7.55 -5.68 3.71
CA LYS A 77 -7.59 -5.54 2.25
C LYS A 77 -8.46 -4.35 1.81
N LYS A 78 -9.64 -4.19 2.43
CA LYS A 78 -10.53 -3.05 2.18
C LYS A 78 -9.87 -1.73 2.57
N MET A 79 -9.19 -1.67 3.71
CA MET A 79 -8.47 -0.47 4.15
C MET A 79 -7.36 -0.10 3.17
N LYS A 80 -6.52 -1.07 2.75
CA LYS A 80 -5.48 -0.85 1.74
C LYS A 80 -6.08 -0.35 0.42
N ALA A 81 -7.18 -0.94 -0.04
CA ALA A 81 -7.87 -0.50 -1.26
C ALA A 81 -8.45 0.91 -1.12
N LYS A 82 -9.03 1.24 0.04
CA LYS A 82 -9.57 2.57 0.34
C LYS A 82 -8.47 3.63 0.38
N VAL A 83 -7.35 3.34 1.04
CA VAL A 83 -6.16 4.20 1.06
C VAL A 83 -5.64 4.40 -0.36
N ALA A 84 -5.50 3.34 -1.15
CA ALA A 84 -5.07 3.45 -2.54
C ALA A 84 -6.01 4.33 -3.38
N ALA A 85 -7.33 4.16 -3.24
CA ALA A 85 -8.32 4.97 -3.96
C ALA A 85 -8.25 6.45 -3.57
N LEU A 86 -8.21 6.76 -2.26
CA LEU A 86 -8.10 8.15 -1.79
C LEU A 86 -6.76 8.79 -2.19
N SER A 87 -5.67 8.01 -2.15
CA SER A 87 -4.35 8.48 -2.60
C SER A 87 -4.33 8.78 -4.11
N MET A 88 -5.14 8.11 -4.93
CA MET A 88 -5.23 8.41 -6.37
C MET A 88 -5.91 9.75 -6.63
N GLU A 89 -7.00 10.06 -5.93
CA GLU A 89 -7.69 11.35 -6.03
C GLU A 89 -6.78 12.52 -5.59
N ALA A 90 -6.07 12.34 -4.48
CA ALA A 90 -5.09 13.30 -3.98
C ALA A 90 -3.92 13.49 -4.97
N LYS A 91 -3.39 12.41 -5.55
CA LYS A 91 -2.34 12.46 -6.58
C LYS A 91 -2.78 13.21 -7.83
N ALA A 92 -3.99 12.94 -8.33
CA ALA A 92 -4.53 13.63 -9.50
C ALA A 92 -4.69 15.14 -9.25
N SER A 93 -5.25 15.50 -8.09
CA SER A 93 -5.43 16.91 -7.70
C SER A 93 -4.09 17.63 -7.53
N ALA A 94 -3.11 16.99 -6.88
CA ALA A 94 -1.76 17.52 -6.74
C ALA A 94 -1.05 17.71 -8.09
N ALA A 95 -1.24 16.78 -9.03
CA ALA A 95 -0.68 16.89 -10.38
C ALA A 95 -1.29 18.08 -11.15
N ILE A 96 -2.61 18.29 -11.04
CA ILE A 96 -3.29 19.43 -11.66
C ILE A 96 -2.75 20.75 -11.08
N ILE A 97 -2.71 20.87 -9.75
CA ILE A 97 -2.22 22.08 -9.06
C ILE A 97 -0.75 22.34 -9.38
N GLY A 98 0.08 21.29 -9.44
CA GLY A 98 1.50 21.41 -9.78
C GLY A 98 1.75 21.79 -11.25
N ALA A 99 0.86 21.38 -12.17
CA ALA A 99 0.97 21.71 -13.60
C ALA A 99 0.43 23.10 -13.94
N LEU A 100 -0.51 23.62 -13.15
CA LEU A 100 -1.22 24.87 -13.44
C LEU A 100 -0.29 26.08 -13.67
N PRO A 101 0.74 26.35 -12.86
CA PRO A 101 1.64 27.48 -13.08
C PRO A 101 2.38 27.40 -14.41
N PHE A 102 2.78 26.20 -14.84
CA PHE A 102 3.48 25.99 -16.12
C PHE A 102 2.54 26.18 -17.30
N ILE A 103 1.31 25.64 -17.23
CA ILE A 103 0.31 25.80 -18.29
C ILE A 103 -0.06 27.28 -18.44
N VAL A 104 -0.31 27.98 -17.33
CA VAL A 104 -0.64 29.41 -17.34
C VAL A 104 0.54 30.22 -17.90
N ALA A 105 1.77 29.96 -17.45
CA ALA A 105 2.95 30.63 -17.99
C ALA A 105 3.10 30.40 -19.51
N PHE A 106 2.87 29.17 -19.98
CA PHE A 106 2.94 28.83 -21.40
C PHE A 106 1.85 29.54 -22.23
N LEU A 107 0.61 29.55 -21.74
CA LEU A 107 -0.51 30.23 -22.41
C LEU A 107 -0.31 31.75 -22.47
N VAL A 108 0.16 32.37 -21.37
CA VAL A 108 0.44 33.81 -21.34
C VAL A 108 1.61 34.15 -22.26
N TYR A 109 2.62 33.27 -22.37
CA TYR A 109 3.72 33.45 -23.32
C TYR A 109 3.24 33.48 -24.77
N LEU A 110 2.31 32.59 -25.14
CA LEU A 110 1.72 32.57 -26.50
C LEU A 110 0.78 33.75 -26.76
N SER A 111 -0.03 34.14 -25.78
CA SER A 111 -1.02 35.20 -25.96
C SER A 111 -0.39 36.60 -25.89
N SER A 112 0.50 36.84 -24.94
CA SER A 112 1.02 38.17 -24.60
C SER A 112 2.46 38.09 -24.08
N PRO A 113 3.44 37.79 -24.96
CA PRO A 113 4.84 37.58 -24.56
C PRO A 113 5.46 38.83 -23.90
N ALA A 114 4.98 40.03 -24.23
CA ALA A 114 5.42 41.28 -23.60
C ALA A 114 5.13 41.34 -22.08
N TYR A 115 4.15 40.57 -21.59
CA TYR A 115 3.81 40.51 -20.15
C TYR A 115 4.75 39.58 -19.36
N LEU A 116 5.25 38.51 -20.01
CA LEU A 116 6.15 37.52 -19.39
C LEU A 116 7.64 37.86 -19.56
N MET A 117 8.01 38.59 -20.61
CA MET A 117 9.41 38.99 -20.83
C MET A 117 10.08 39.73 -19.67
N PRO A 118 9.40 40.65 -18.94
CA PRO A 118 10.00 41.32 -17.78
C PRO A 118 10.38 40.37 -16.66
N LEU A 119 9.64 39.26 -16.48
CA LEU A 119 9.95 38.23 -15.49
C LEU A 119 11.31 37.56 -15.75
N PHE A 120 11.70 37.39 -17.01
CA PHE A 120 12.99 36.79 -17.39
C PHE A 120 14.13 37.80 -17.57
N ASN A 121 13.83 39.00 -18.07
CA ASN A 121 14.83 40.00 -18.43
C ASN A 121 15.22 40.94 -17.28
N THR A 122 14.41 41.06 -16.22
CA THR A 122 14.76 41.92 -15.06
C THR A 122 15.29 41.09 -13.89
N SER A 123 16.29 41.62 -13.18
CA SER A 123 16.87 40.99 -11.98
C SER A 123 15.84 40.73 -10.89
N VAL A 124 14.83 41.61 -10.76
CA VAL A 124 13.72 41.46 -9.81
C VAL A 124 12.78 40.33 -10.24
N GLY A 125 12.48 40.20 -11.52
CA GLY A 125 11.66 39.11 -12.07
C GLY A 125 12.27 37.73 -11.82
N ASN A 126 13.58 37.58 -12.05
CA ASN A 126 14.30 36.34 -11.80
C ASN A 126 14.33 35.96 -10.31
N LEU A 127 14.41 36.95 -9.41
CA LEU A 127 14.33 36.72 -7.96
C LEU A 127 12.93 36.22 -7.55
N ILE A 128 11.86 36.80 -8.09
CA ILE A 128 10.48 36.37 -7.84
C ILE A 128 10.25 34.96 -8.39
N LEU A 129 10.74 34.66 -9.60
CA LEU A 129 10.70 33.31 -10.17
C LEU A 129 11.41 32.30 -9.26
N GLY A 130 12.62 32.63 -8.78
CA GLY A 130 13.36 31.79 -7.84
C GLY A 130 12.58 31.52 -6.55
N CYS A 131 12.05 32.56 -5.91
CA CYS A 131 11.21 32.43 -4.71
C CYS A 131 9.96 31.58 -4.97
N SER A 132 9.29 31.77 -6.11
CA SER A 132 8.11 31.00 -6.49
C SER A 132 8.42 29.53 -6.74
N ALA A 133 9.57 29.23 -7.36
CA ALA A 133 10.02 27.87 -7.62
C ALA A 133 10.35 27.13 -6.31
N VAL A 134 10.99 27.80 -5.36
CA VAL A 134 11.24 27.25 -4.02
C VAL A 134 9.92 26.99 -3.29
N TRP A 135 9.01 27.95 -3.30
CA TRP A 135 7.69 27.81 -2.66
C TRP A 135 6.89 26.64 -3.24
N MET A 136 6.89 26.51 -4.57
CA MET A 136 6.24 25.43 -5.28
C MET A 136 6.89 24.07 -4.99
N SER A 137 8.22 24.03 -4.90
CA SER A 137 8.95 22.82 -4.51
C SER A 137 8.57 22.36 -3.11
N ILE A 138 8.47 23.29 -2.15
CA ILE A 138 7.99 23.00 -0.79
C ILE A 138 6.56 22.43 -0.83
N GLY A 139 5.65 23.06 -1.59
CA GLY A 139 4.28 22.58 -1.74
C GLY A 139 4.20 21.15 -2.29
N ILE A 140 4.97 20.85 -3.33
CA ILE A 140 5.05 19.49 -3.92
C ILE A 140 5.61 18.48 -2.91
N LEU A 141 6.65 18.85 -2.14
CA LEU A 141 7.22 17.98 -1.12
C LEU A 141 6.23 17.67 0.01
N VAL A 142 5.48 18.67 0.48
CA VAL A 142 4.44 18.48 1.50
C VAL A 142 3.34 17.55 0.98
N MET A 143 2.84 17.79 -0.25
CA MET A 143 1.86 16.90 -0.87
C MET A 143 2.40 15.47 -1.01
N ARG A 144 3.67 15.31 -1.44
CA ARG A 144 4.30 13.98 -1.53
C ARG A 144 4.37 13.28 -0.19
N LYS A 145 4.68 14.00 0.90
CA LYS A 145 4.70 13.45 2.26
C LYS A 145 3.30 13.05 2.74
N MET A 146 2.28 13.85 2.43
CA MET A 146 0.88 13.53 2.74
C MET A 146 0.32 12.35 1.92
N MET A 147 0.87 12.05 0.75
CA MET A 147 0.42 10.91 -0.06
C MET A 147 1.14 9.61 0.28
N ASN A 148 2.31 9.69 0.92
CA ASN A 148 3.09 8.53 1.31
C ASN A 148 2.75 8.02 2.72
N PHE A 149 1.49 8.15 3.16
CA PHE A 149 1.03 7.44 4.35
C PHE A 149 1.09 5.93 4.09
N GLU A 150 2.22 5.34 4.48
CA GLU A 150 2.35 3.91 4.69
C GLU A 150 1.50 3.54 5.92
N VAL A 151 0.59 2.57 5.73
CA VAL A 151 -0.15 1.88 6.81
C VAL A 151 0.50 0.53 7.05
#